data_AF-A0A239S8Q1-F1
#
_entry.id   AF-A0A239S8Q1-F1
#
_cell.length_a   1.000
_cell.length_b   1.000
_cell.length_c   1.000
_cell.angle_alpha   90.00
_cell.angle_beta   90.00
_cell.angle_gamma   90.00
#
_symmetry.space_group_name_H-M   'P 1'
#
loop_
_entity.id
_entity.type
_entity.pdbx_description
1 polymer ?
#
loop_
_entity_poly.entity_id
_entity_poly.type
_entity_poly.pdbx_seq_one_letter_code
_entity_poly.pdbx_strand_id
1 'polypeptide(L)'
;MKHDTGAVSGAIAAADTIGVPHSVLEDIYAMVIGMAFVVVGLVLLKAAGLVTGGVAGIALLASYVFPLPVGTIFTLVNIPFFLFAYFTMGARFALKSTVASFGITFALAAMPQTFDIAFVNPLFAAFVGGTLCGMGILALARHGAGVGGTGIVTLWLQRKRGINAGITQVCIDTTILIASLATMPAGRVAWSAISAIAMSAMVVAWHKPGRYTGR
;
A
#
# COMPACT_ATOMS: atom_id res chain seq x y z
N MET A 1 37.71 28.59 42.67
CA MET A 1 37.66 27.66 41.52
C MET A 1 36.42 26.77 41.66
N LYS A 2 35.25 27.26 41.22
CA LYS A 2 33.99 26.49 41.17
C LYS A 2 33.70 26.27 39.68
N HIS A 3 33.71 25.00 39.27
CA HIS A 3 33.49 24.58 37.88
C HIS A 3 32.01 24.69 37.50
N ASP A 4 31.70 25.50 36.49
CA ASP A 4 30.44 25.53 35.78
C ASP A 4 30.20 24.17 35.09
N THR A 5 29.28 23.37 35.63
CA THR A 5 28.86 22.09 35.02
C THR A 5 27.41 22.12 34.49
N GLY A 6 26.71 23.26 34.62
CA GLY A 6 25.30 23.39 34.24
C GLY A 6 25.04 23.69 32.75
N ALA A 7 26.03 24.20 32.02
CA ALA A 7 25.82 24.66 30.63
C ALA A 7 25.80 23.54 29.59
N VAL A 8 26.33 22.34 29.90
CA VAL A 8 26.47 21.25 28.93
C VAL A 8 25.20 20.38 28.82
N SER A 9 24.32 20.41 29.84
CA SER A 9 23.11 19.57 29.88
C SER A 9 21.94 20.09 29.02
N GLY A 10 21.97 21.36 28.59
CA GLY A 10 20.89 21.96 27.77
C GLY A 10 21.07 21.81 26.26
N ALA A 11 22.29 21.53 25.80
CA ALA A 11 22.64 21.53 24.37
C ALA A 11 22.35 20.19 23.65
N ILE A 12 22.11 19.10 24.39
CA ILE A 12 21.86 17.77 23.81
C ILE A 12 20.36 17.54 23.51
N ALA A 13 19.47 18.44 23.95
CA ALA A 13 18.02 18.29 23.82
C ALA A 13 17.41 18.85 22.52
N ALA A 14 18.21 19.42 21.61
CA ALA A 14 17.72 20.06 20.40
C ALA A 14 18.51 19.68 19.14
N ALA A 15 19.06 18.46 19.08
CA ALA A 15 19.38 17.84 17.80
C ALA A 15 18.06 17.38 17.16
N ASP A 16 17.24 18.35 16.76
CA ASP A 16 16.14 18.16 15.82
C ASP A 16 16.79 17.52 14.60
N THR A 17 16.54 16.23 14.37
CA THR A 17 17.09 15.54 13.21
C THR A 17 16.41 16.13 11.99
N ILE A 18 16.99 17.21 11.45
CA ILE A 18 16.61 17.79 10.16
C ILE A 18 16.85 16.68 9.14
N GLY A 19 15.79 15.92 8.86
CA GLY A 19 15.83 14.87 7.85
C GLY A 19 16.28 15.49 6.54
N VAL A 20 17.30 14.91 5.91
CA VAL A 20 17.76 15.37 4.62
C VAL A 20 16.61 15.16 3.61
N PRO A 21 16.17 16.20 2.88
CA PRO A 21 15.14 16.06 1.85
C PRO A 21 15.59 15.03 0.81
N HIS A 22 14.67 14.14 0.40
CA HIS A 22 14.95 13.20 -0.67
C HIS A 22 15.24 13.94 -1.99
N SER A 23 16.27 13.49 -2.70
CA SER A 23 16.50 13.94 -4.08
C SER A 23 15.35 13.47 -4.97
N VAL A 24 15.05 14.22 -6.02
CA VAL A 24 14.01 13.84 -7.00
C VAL A 24 14.31 12.46 -7.62
N LEU A 25 15.59 12.12 -7.82
CA LEU A 25 15.98 10.80 -8.34
C LEU A 25 15.73 9.67 -7.33
N GLU A 26 15.96 9.92 -6.05
CA GLU A 26 15.67 8.96 -4.97
C GLU A 26 14.16 8.72 -4.86
N ASP A 27 13.37 9.80 -4.98
CA ASP A 27 11.91 9.77 -4.96
C ASP A 27 11.37 8.92 -6.13
N ILE A 28 11.87 9.16 -7.35
CA ILE A 28 11.48 8.38 -8.54
C ILE A 28 11.89 6.92 -8.37
N TYR A 29 13.13 6.64 -7.96
CA TYR A 29 13.61 5.27 -7.81
C TYR A 29 12.82 4.49 -6.75
N ALA A 30 12.55 5.11 -5.60
CA ALA A 30 11.75 4.51 -4.55
C ALA A 30 10.30 4.28 -4.98
N MET A 31 9.70 5.19 -5.76
CA MET A 31 8.39 4.99 -6.35
C MET A 31 8.39 3.78 -7.30
N VAL A 32 9.39 3.65 -8.17
CA VAL A 32 9.52 2.50 -9.09
C VAL A 32 9.63 1.18 -8.33
N ILE A 33 10.46 1.11 -7.29
CA ILE A 33 10.58 -0.08 -6.44
C ILE A 33 9.25 -0.39 -5.74
N GLY A 34 8.60 0.64 -5.18
CA GLY A 34 7.31 0.48 -4.52
C GLY A 34 6.25 -0.09 -5.46
N MET A 35 6.18 0.44 -6.69
CA MET A 35 5.31 -0.09 -7.74
C MET A 35 5.66 -1.55 -8.08
N ALA A 36 6.94 -1.86 -8.26
CA ALA A 36 7.39 -3.22 -8.56
C ALA A 36 6.96 -4.23 -7.49
N PHE A 37 7.09 -3.88 -6.21
CA PHE A 37 6.61 -4.74 -5.11
C PHE A 37 5.10 -4.96 -5.14
N VAL A 38 4.30 -3.91 -5.39
CA VAL A 38 2.84 -4.07 -5.56
C VAL A 38 2.52 -5.00 -6.73
N VAL A 39 3.19 -4.80 -7.88
CA VAL A 39 2.95 -5.59 -9.09
C VAL A 39 3.29 -7.07 -8.85
N VAL A 40 4.48 -7.38 -8.34
CA VAL A 40 4.89 -8.77 -8.08
C VAL A 40 3.97 -9.41 -7.05
N GLY A 41 3.59 -8.68 -5.99
CA GLY A 41 2.63 -9.18 -5.00
C GLY A 41 1.28 -9.53 -5.61
N LEU A 42 0.72 -8.65 -6.44
CA LEU A 42 -0.54 -8.87 -7.15
C LEU A 42 -0.46 -10.04 -8.14
N VAL A 43 0.65 -10.20 -8.85
CA VAL A 43 0.87 -11.31 -9.79
C VAL A 43 0.90 -12.65 -9.05
N LEU A 44 1.63 -12.75 -7.93
CA LEU A 44 1.67 -13.97 -7.11
C LEU A 44 0.29 -14.34 -6.56
N LEU A 45 -0.45 -13.35 -6.05
CA LEU A 45 -1.81 -13.55 -5.54
C LEU A 45 -2.76 -13.99 -6.66
N LYS A 46 -2.68 -13.36 -7.84
CA LYS A 46 -3.50 -13.73 -9.00
C LYS A 46 -3.19 -15.15 -9.48
N ALA A 47 -1.92 -15.53 -9.54
CA ALA A 47 -1.48 -16.87 -9.95
C ALA A 47 -1.98 -17.97 -8.99
N ALA A 48 -2.08 -17.69 -7.69
CA ALA A 48 -2.68 -18.58 -6.71
C ALA A 48 -4.23 -18.51 -6.66
N GLY A 49 -4.85 -17.63 -7.46
CA GLY A 49 -6.28 -17.37 -7.42
C GLY A 49 -6.72 -16.83 -6.06
N LEU A 50 -5.97 -15.90 -5.47
CA LEU A 50 -6.23 -15.30 -4.17
C LEU A 50 -6.64 -13.83 -4.30
N VAL A 51 -7.15 -13.29 -3.20
CA VAL A 51 -7.48 -11.88 -2.98
C VAL A 51 -6.66 -11.36 -1.79
N THR A 52 -6.66 -10.05 -1.57
CA THR A 52 -6.03 -9.41 -0.41
C THR A 52 -6.91 -8.27 0.12
N GLY A 53 -6.36 -7.37 0.94
CA GLY A 53 -7.07 -6.18 1.44
C GLY A 53 -7.01 -4.97 0.50
N GLY A 54 -7.77 -3.94 0.85
CA GLY A 54 -7.76 -2.62 0.19
C GLY A 54 -8.11 -2.65 -1.31
N VAL A 55 -7.65 -1.63 -2.05
CA VAL A 55 -7.93 -1.52 -3.50
C VAL A 55 -7.31 -2.67 -4.31
N ALA A 56 -6.13 -3.16 -3.89
CA ALA A 56 -5.52 -4.36 -4.46
C ALA A 56 -6.48 -5.57 -4.39
N GLY A 57 -7.10 -5.78 -3.22
CA GLY A 57 -8.12 -6.80 -3.02
C GLY A 57 -9.34 -6.63 -3.91
N ILE A 58 -9.90 -5.41 -3.95
CA ILE A 58 -11.06 -5.09 -4.80
C ILE A 58 -10.74 -5.38 -6.27
N ALA A 59 -9.56 -4.98 -6.75
CA ALA A 59 -9.13 -5.20 -8.12
C ALA A 59 -8.98 -6.69 -8.46
N LEU A 60 -8.36 -7.48 -7.57
CA LEU A 60 -8.25 -8.93 -7.74
C LEU A 60 -9.63 -9.59 -7.76
N LEU A 61 -10.49 -9.26 -6.79
CA LEU A 61 -11.83 -9.82 -6.68
C LEU A 61 -12.66 -9.53 -7.95
N ALA A 62 -12.69 -8.26 -8.39
CA ALA A 62 -13.39 -7.87 -9.60
C ALA A 62 -12.80 -8.53 -10.85
N SER A 63 -11.50 -8.81 -10.90
CA SER A 63 -10.87 -9.53 -12.03
C SER A 63 -11.24 -11.02 -12.12
N TYR A 64 -11.93 -11.57 -11.12
CA TYR A 64 -12.51 -12.92 -11.18
C TYR A 64 -13.95 -12.91 -11.69
N VAL A 65 -14.57 -11.73 -11.77
CA VAL A 65 -15.96 -11.54 -12.22
C VAL A 65 -16.01 -10.91 -13.61
N PHE A 66 -15.16 -9.93 -13.86
CA PHE A 66 -15.08 -9.21 -15.13
C PHE A 66 -13.89 -9.71 -15.97
N PRO A 67 -14.06 -9.86 -17.30
CA PRO A 67 -12.99 -10.27 -18.21
C PRO A 67 -12.03 -9.11 -18.54
N LEU A 68 -11.60 -8.37 -17.51
CA LEU A 68 -10.67 -7.24 -17.64
C LEU A 68 -9.35 -7.55 -16.93
N PRO A 69 -8.21 -7.05 -17.45
CA PRO A 69 -6.93 -7.19 -16.77
C PRO A 69 -6.95 -6.55 -15.37
N VAL A 70 -6.25 -7.17 -14.42
CA VAL A 70 -6.18 -6.69 -13.02
C VAL A 70 -5.73 -5.22 -12.96
N GLY A 71 -4.73 -4.84 -13.76
CA GLY A 71 -4.24 -3.45 -13.82
C GLY A 71 -5.33 -2.45 -14.24
N THR A 72 -6.12 -2.77 -15.27
CA THR A 72 -7.21 -1.90 -15.73
C THR A 72 -8.23 -1.69 -14.62
N ILE A 73 -8.68 -2.77 -13.98
CA ILE A 73 -9.62 -2.70 -12.86
C ILE A 73 -9.01 -1.91 -11.69
N PHE A 74 -7.73 -2.13 -11.38
CA PHE A 74 -7.03 -1.42 -10.32
C PHE A 74 -7.04 0.09 -10.51
N THR A 75 -6.78 0.57 -11.74
CA THR A 75 -6.89 2.00 -12.04
C THR A 75 -8.34 2.49 -11.97
N LEU A 76 -9.30 1.76 -12.56
CA LEU A 76 -10.72 2.15 -12.52
C LEU A 76 -11.25 2.30 -11.09
N VAL A 77 -10.90 1.36 -10.21
CA VAL A 77 -11.26 1.41 -8.79
C VAL A 77 -10.59 2.60 -8.10
N ASN A 78 -9.36 2.96 -8.48
CA ASN A 78 -8.64 4.08 -7.88
C ASN A 78 -9.10 5.47 -8.35
N ILE A 79 -9.73 5.63 -9.52
CA ILE A 79 -10.23 6.93 -10.04
C ILE A 79 -11.03 7.73 -8.99
N PRO A 80 -12.07 7.19 -8.35
CA PRO A 80 -12.82 7.95 -7.33
C PRO A 80 -11.95 8.37 -6.15
N PHE A 81 -10.93 7.56 -5.80
CA PHE A 81 -10.01 7.89 -4.72
C PHE A 81 -8.99 8.96 -5.12
N PHE A 82 -8.59 9.07 -6.38
CA PHE A 82 -7.75 10.17 -6.86
C PHE A 82 -8.46 11.50 -6.79
N LEU A 83 -9.72 11.53 -7.22
CA LEU A 83 -10.57 12.72 -7.09
C LEU A 83 -10.70 13.10 -5.61
N PHE A 84 -11.03 12.14 -4.75
CA PHE A 84 -11.09 12.35 -3.31
C PHE A 84 -9.76 12.89 -2.75
N ALA A 85 -8.64 12.26 -3.10
CA ALA A 85 -7.30 12.66 -2.65
C ALA A 85 -6.92 14.08 -3.09
N TYR A 86 -7.33 14.49 -4.28
CA TYR A 86 -7.09 15.85 -4.78
C TYR A 86 -7.71 16.88 -3.85
N PHE A 87 -8.96 16.66 -3.43
CA PHE A 87 -9.68 17.57 -2.54
C PHE A 87 -9.25 17.45 -1.06
N THR A 88 -8.77 16.29 -0.61
CA THR A 88 -8.50 16.06 0.83
C THR A 88 -7.02 16.07 1.22
N MET A 89 -6.13 15.62 0.35
CA MET A 89 -4.69 15.44 0.60
C MET A 89 -3.83 16.45 -0.17
N GLY A 90 -4.39 17.08 -1.21
CA GLY A 90 -3.74 18.08 -2.05
C GLY A 90 -3.25 17.56 -3.39
N ALA A 91 -3.08 18.47 -4.35
CA ALA A 91 -2.81 18.15 -5.75
C ALA A 91 -1.51 17.36 -5.97
N ARG A 92 -0.43 17.66 -5.22
CA ARG A 92 0.87 16.97 -5.38
C ARG A 92 0.78 15.49 -5.00
N PHE A 93 0.08 15.17 -3.91
CA PHE A 93 -0.15 13.79 -3.49
C PHE A 93 -1.04 13.05 -4.49
N ALA A 94 -2.12 13.70 -4.95
CA ALA A 94 -3.02 13.11 -5.94
C ALA A 94 -2.29 12.80 -7.25
N LEU A 95 -1.47 13.73 -7.78
CA LEU A 95 -0.72 13.49 -9.02
C LEU A 95 0.28 12.34 -8.89
N LYS A 96 1.07 12.30 -7.80
CA LYS A 96 2.01 11.19 -7.55
C LYS A 96 1.29 9.84 -7.44
N SER A 97 0.14 9.82 -6.77
CA SER A 97 -0.72 8.63 -6.61
C SER A 97 -1.25 8.12 -7.96
N THR A 98 -1.73 9.05 -8.79
CA THR A 98 -2.21 8.76 -10.14
C THR A 98 -1.09 8.16 -10.99
N VAL A 99 0.09 8.82 -11.04
CA VAL A 99 1.26 8.32 -11.78
C VAL A 99 1.66 6.92 -11.31
N ALA A 100 1.69 6.67 -10.00
CA ALA A 100 2.03 5.36 -9.45
C ALA A 100 1.02 4.28 -9.86
N SER A 101 -0.28 4.58 -9.82
CA SER A 101 -1.31 3.62 -10.21
C SER A 101 -1.31 3.31 -11.71
N PHE A 102 -1.10 4.32 -12.57
CA PHE A 102 -0.93 4.09 -13.99
C PHE A 102 0.34 3.27 -14.28
N GLY A 103 1.44 3.54 -13.57
CA GLY A 103 2.67 2.73 -13.66
C GLY A 103 2.44 1.27 -13.28
N ILE A 104 1.75 1.01 -12.17
CA ILE A 104 1.37 -0.35 -11.76
C ILE A 104 0.46 -1.03 -12.79
N THR A 105 -0.46 -0.28 -13.38
CA THR A 105 -1.39 -0.79 -14.40
C THR A 105 -0.64 -1.20 -15.67
N PHE A 106 0.26 -0.35 -16.14
CA PHE A 106 1.10 -0.64 -17.30
C PHE A 106 2.00 -1.86 -17.03
N ALA A 107 2.64 -1.89 -15.86
CA ALA A 107 3.48 -3.01 -15.47
C ALA A 107 2.69 -4.32 -15.38
N LEU A 108 1.50 -4.32 -14.76
CA LEU A 108 0.61 -5.50 -14.70
C LEU A 108 0.13 -5.95 -16.09
N ALA A 109 -0.12 -5.02 -17.02
CA ALA A 109 -0.51 -5.35 -18.38
C ALA A 109 0.64 -6.00 -19.17
N ALA A 110 1.89 -5.63 -18.88
CA ALA A 110 3.08 -6.23 -19.49
C ALA A 110 3.44 -7.61 -18.90
N MET A 111 3.08 -7.88 -17.64
CA MET A 111 3.48 -9.11 -16.92
C MET A 111 3.21 -10.42 -17.68
N PRO A 112 2.03 -10.65 -18.29
CA PRO A 112 1.76 -11.89 -19.03
C PRO A 112 2.71 -12.13 -20.22
N GLN A 113 3.34 -11.09 -20.75
CA GLN A 113 4.31 -11.21 -21.86
C GLN A 113 5.76 -11.36 -21.37
N THR A 114 6.03 -11.07 -20.10
CA THR A 114 7.38 -11.07 -19.54
C THR A 114 7.65 -12.22 -18.57
N PHE A 115 6.60 -12.75 -17.93
CA PHE A 115 6.73 -13.74 -16.87
C PHE A 115 5.49 -14.64 -16.81
N ASP A 116 5.68 -15.96 -16.85
CA ASP A 116 4.62 -16.95 -16.68
C ASP A 116 4.85 -17.76 -15.41
N ILE A 117 3.81 -17.90 -14.58
CA ILE A 117 3.85 -18.64 -13.32
C ILE A 117 3.00 -19.89 -13.50
N ALA A 118 3.64 -21.00 -13.83
CA ALA A 118 2.96 -22.28 -13.98
C ALA A 118 2.30 -22.77 -12.68
N PHE A 119 2.97 -22.55 -11.55
CA PHE A 119 2.46 -22.92 -10.23
C PHE A 119 3.06 -22.06 -9.12
N VAL A 120 2.24 -21.69 -8.15
CA VAL A 120 2.68 -21.13 -6.88
C VAL A 120 1.86 -21.72 -5.75
N ASN A 121 2.50 -22.12 -4.67
CA ASN A 121 1.80 -22.64 -3.50
C ASN A 121 0.92 -21.52 -2.88
N PRO A 122 -0.38 -21.77 -2.59
CA PRO A 122 -1.28 -20.74 -2.07
C PRO A 122 -0.84 -20.09 -0.75
N LEU A 123 -0.22 -20.85 0.17
CA LEU A 123 0.29 -20.29 1.42
C LEU A 123 1.46 -19.34 1.17
N PHE A 124 2.38 -19.73 0.27
CA PHE A 124 3.50 -18.88 -0.13
C PHE A 124 3.00 -17.60 -0.81
N ALA A 125 2.09 -17.74 -1.78
CA ALA A 125 1.50 -16.60 -2.49
C ALA A 125 0.76 -15.66 -1.53
N ALA A 126 -0.02 -16.21 -0.59
CA ALA A 126 -0.71 -15.42 0.42
C ALA A 126 0.26 -14.59 1.26
N PHE A 127 1.25 -15.24 1.88
CA PHE A 127 2.18 -14.59 2.78
C PHE A 127 3.12 -13.62 2.06
N VAL A 128 3.81 -14.09 1.01
CA VAL A 128 4.81 -13.29 0.28
C VAL A 128 4.12 -12.23 -0.57
N GLY A 129 3.06 -12.59 -1.29
CA GLY A 129 2.31 -11.64 -2.12
C GLY A 129 1.67 -10.53 -1.29
N GLY A 130 1.04 -10.88 -0.15
CA GLY A 130 0.52 -9.90 0.80
C GLY A 130 1.60 -8.98 1.36
N THR A 131 2.73 -9.55 1.79
CA THR A 131 3.86 -8.77 2.33
C THR A 131 4.46 -7.83 1.29
N LEU A 132 4.64 -8.28 0.04
CA LEU A 132 5.12 -7.45 -1.07
C LEU A 132 4.17 -6.30 -1.38
N CYS A 133 2.86 -6.56 -1.45
CA CYS A 133 1.86 -5.50 -1.57
C CYS A 133 1.98 -4.48 -0.44
N GLY A 134 2.10 -4.94 0.81
CA GLY A 134 2.24 -4.06 1.98
C GLY A 134 3.53 -3.22 1.95
N MET A 135 4.65 -3.83 1.54
CA MET A 135 5.93 -3.15 1.35
C MET A 135 5.83 -2.07 0.28
N GLY A 136 5.25 -2.39 -0.88
CA GLY A 136 5.09 -1.45 -1.97
C GLY A 136 4.18 -0.28 -1.59
N ILE A 137 3.05 -0.55 -0.96
CA ILE A 137 2.12 0.48 -0.44
C ILE A 137 2.85 1.39 0.56
N LEU A 138 3.61 0.83 1.49
CA LEU A 138 4.34 1.61 2.48
C LEU A 138 5.45 2.47 1.85
N ALA A 139 6.21 1.91 0.91
CA ALA A 139 7.24 2.66 0.19
C ALA A 139 6.63 3.86 -0.54
N LEU A 140 5.54 3.64 -1.28
CA LEU A 140 4.84 4.70 -1.99
C LEU A 140 4.29 5.76 -1.02
N ALA A 141 3.71 5.34 0.11
CA ALA A 141 3.17 6.24 1.13
C ALA A 141 4.25 7.13 1.75
N ARG A 142 5.48 6.61 1.96
CA ARG A 142 6.62 7.39 2.46
C ARG A 142 7.05 8.50 1.51
N HIS A 143 6.88 8.27 0.21
CA HIS A 143 7.20 9.23 -0.85
C HIS A 143 6.01 10.14 -1.24
N GLY A 144 4.95 10.14 -0.42
CA GLY A 144 3.77 10.98 -0.64
C GLY A 144 2.92 10.54 -1.83
N ALA A 145 2.88 9.24 -2.11
CA ALA A 145 2.01 8.62 -3.11
C ALA A 145 1.11 7.57 -2.44
N GLY A 146 -0.19 7.58 -2.73
CA GLY A 146 -1.15 6.59 -2.27
C GLY A 146 -1.57 5.68 -3.42
N VAL A 147 -1.43 4.36 -3.24
CA VAL A 147 -1.85 3.39 -4.27
C VAL A 147 -2.97 2.47 -3.77
N GLY A 148 -3.24 2.49 -2.47
CA GLY A 148 -4.48 1.96 -1.89
C GLY A 148 -5.44 3.12 -1.62
N GLY A 149 -6.41 3.34 -2.51
CA GLY A 149 -7.49 4.32 -2.29
C GLY A 149 -8.20 4.17 -0.94
N THR A 150 -8.34 2.94 -0.44
CA THR A 150 -8.85 2.65 0.91
C THR A 150 -7.98 3.27 2.01
N GLY A 151 -6.65 3.29 1.83
CA GLY A 151 -5.71 3.94 2.73
C GLY A 151 -5.87 5.46 2.78
N ILE A 152 -6.26 6.09 1.66
CA ILE A 152 -6.56 7.53 1.61
C ILE A 152 -7.81 7.81 2.45
N VAL A 153 -8.83 6.95 2.32
CA VAL A 153 -10.07 7.06 3.10
C VAL A 153 -9.81 6.81 4.60
N THR A 154 -9.04 5.79 4.96
CA THR A 154 -8.74 5.49 6.37
C THR A 154 -7.93 6.62 7.02
N LEU A 155 -6.92 7.15 6.32
CA LEU A 155 -6.14 8.28 6.80
C LEU A 155 -6.98 9.56 6.92
N TRP A 156 -7.86 9.82 5.95
CA TRP A 156 -8.75 10.96 6.01
C TRP A 156 -9.76 10.84 7.18
N LEU A 157 -10.37 9.67 7.38
CA LEU A 157 -11.27 9.41 8.51
C LEU A 157 -10.57 9.61 9.85
N GLN A 158 -9.32 9.16 9.96
CA GLN A 158 -8.50 9.38 11.15
C GLN A 158 -8.26 10.87 11.40
N ARG A 159 -7.85 11.62 10.38
CA ARG A 159 -7.57 13.06 10.52
C ARG A 159 -8.82 13.89 10.79
N LYS A 160 -9.95 13.55 10.17
CA LYS A 160 -11.17 14.35 10.22
C LYS A 160 -12.10 13.99 11.37
N ARG A 161 -12.17 12.70 11.73
CA ARG A 161 -13.11 12.16 12.73
C ARG A 161 -12.44 11.49 13.92
N GLY A 162 -11.11 11.38 13.94
CA GLY A 162 -10.38 10.70 15.03
C GLY A 162 -10.54 9.18 15.05
N ILE A 163 -11.15 8.59 14.02
CA ILE A 163 -11.38 7.14 13.94
C ILE A 163 -10.05 6.43 13.70
N ASN A 164 -9.82 5.32 14.39
CA ASN A 164 -8.59 4.54 14.22
C ASN A 164 -8.48 4.02 12.77
N ALA A 165 -7.41 4.41 12.07
CA ALA A 165 -7.16 4.02 10.68
C ALA A 165 -7.01 2.49 10.53
N GLY A 166 -6.40 1.82 11.52
CA GLY A 166 -6.25 0.37 11.55
C GLY A 166 -7.60 -0.34 11.64
N ILE A 167 -8.49 0.11 12.53
CA ILE A 167 -9.85 -0.47 12.64
C ILE A 167 -10.61 -0.28 11.34
N THR A 168 -10.55 0.92 10.76
CA THR A 168 -11.21 1.22 9.48
C THR A 168 -10.70 0.31 8.37
N GLN A 169 -9.38 0.08 8.31
CA GLN A 169 -8.77 -0.79 7.31
C GLN A 169 -9.20 -2.25 7.50
N VAL A 170 -9.22 -2.75 8.74
CA VAL A 170 -9.70 -4.10 9.07
C VAL A 170 -11.17 -4.27 8.66
N CYS A 171 -12.03 -3.28 8.89
CA CYS A 171 -13.42 -3.34 8.45
C CYS A 171 -13.54 -3.43 6.92
N ILE A 172 -12.74 -2.65 6.18
CA ILE A 172 -12.71 -2.68 4.71
C ILE A 172 -12.23 -4.06 4.24
N ASP A 173 -11.11 -4.55 4.76
CA ASP A 173 -10.53 -5.84 4.36
C ASP A 173 -11.48 -7.00 4.67
N THR A 174 -12.13 -6.98 5.83
CA THR A 174 -13.13 -7.98 6.22
C THR A 174 -14.32 -7.96 5.27
N THR A 175 -14.77 -6.76 4.86
CA THR A 175 -15.88 -6.63 3.88
C THR A 175 -15.50 -7.25 2.54
N ILE A 176 -14.27 -7.02 2.07
CA ILE A 176 -13.75 -7.61 0.82
C ILE A 176 -13.67 -9.14 0.94
N LEU A 177 -13.22 -9.66 2.08
CA LEU A 177 -13.12 -11.11 2.31
C LEU A 177 -14.50 -11.78 2.41
N ILE A 178 -15.49 -11.12 3.02
CA ILE A 178 -16.86 -11.62 3.04
C ILE A 178 -17.43 -11.61 1.62
N ALA A 179 -17.22 -10.55 0.86
CA ALA A 179 -17.66 -10.46 -0.53
C ALA A 179 -17.02 -11.54 -1.43
N SER A 180 -15.77 -11.93 -1.16
CA SER A 180 -15.09 -12.96 -1.95
C SER A 180 -15.63 -14.38 -1.73
N LEU A 181 -16.35 -14.64 -0.62
CA LEU A 181 -17.05 -15.91 -0.43
C LEU A 181 -18.15 -16.15 -1.47
N ALA A 182 -18.69 -15.10 -2.09
CA ALA A 182 -19.69 -15.22 -3.14
C ALA A 182 -19.10 -15.67 -4.49
N THR A 183 -17.78 -15.51 -4.68
CA THR A 183 -17.12 -15.77 -5.97
C THR A 183 -16.04 -16.86 -5.88
N MET A 184 -15.61 -17.26 -4.68
CA MET A 184 -14.46 -18.13 -4.47
C MET A 184 -14.70 -19.16 -3.35
N PRO A 185 -14.09 -20.36 -3.45
CA PRO A 185 -14.18 -21.37 -2.38
C PRO A 185 -13.60 -20.87 -1.06
N ALA A 186 -14.22 -21.27 0.07
CA ALA A 186 -13.82 -20.86 1.41
C ALA A 186 -12.32 -21.08 1.72
N GLY A 187 -11.72 -22.15 1.18
CA GLY A 187 -10.28 -22.40 1.32
C GLY A 187 -9.41 -21.30 0.72
N ARG A 188 -9.78 -20.74 -0.45
CA ARG A 188 -9.05 -19.62 -1.06
C ARG A 188 -9.29 -18.32 -0.28
N VAL A 189 -10.46 -18.15 0.31
CA VAL A 189 -10.75 -16.99 1.18
C VAL A 189 -9.90 -17.04 2.45
N ALA A 190 -9.70 -18.21 3.05
CA ALA A 190 -8.80 -18.37 4.19
C ALA A 190 -7.35 -17.97 3.85
N TRP A 191 -6.82 -18.42 2.70
CA TRP A 191 -5.51 -17.97 2.21
C TRP A 191 -5.49 -16.47 1.91
N SER A 192 -6.57 -15.91 1.38
CA SER A 192 -6.70 -14.47 1.11
C SER A 192 -6.70 -13.65 2.40
N ALA A 193 -7.27 -14.17 3.50
CA ALA A 193 -7.21 -13.56 4.81
C ALA A 193 -5.77 -13.48 5.33
N ILE A 194 -4.97 -14.55 5.14
CA ILE A 194 -3.54 -14.51 5.47
C ILE A 194 -2.81 -13.43 4.66
N SER A 195 -3.14 -13.28 3.37
CA SER A 195 -2.58 -12.21 2.55
C SER A 195 -2.94 -10.82 3.06
N ALA A 196 -4.22 -10.59 3.39
CA ALA A 196 -4.67 -9.30 3.91
C ALA A 196 -4.00 -8.97 5.25
N ILE A 197 -3.85 -9.96 6.14
CA ILE A 197 -3.14 -9.82 7.41
C ILE A 197 -1.66 -9.51 7.16
N ALA A 198 -0.98 -10.23 6.26
CA ALA A 198 0.43 -9.99 5.94
C ALA A 198 0.66 -8.57 5.37
N MET A 199 -0.23 -8.14 4.46
CA MET A 199 -0.21 -6.79 3.90
C MET A 199 -0.39 -5.73 5.00
N SER A 200 -1.43 -5.88 5.83
CA SER A 200 -1.74 -4.94 6.91
C SER A 200 -0.66 -4.94 7.99
N ALA A 201 -0.10 -6.09 8.36
CA ALA A 201 1.00 -6.20 9.31
C ALA A 201 2.26 -5.47 8.80
N MET A 202 2.58 -5.58 7.51
CA MET A 202 3.70 -4.86 6.93
C MET A 202 3.50 -3.34 6.99
N VAL A 203 2.28 -2.85 6.71
CA VAL A 203 1.97 -1.43 6.85
C VAL A 203 2.05 -1.01 8.32
N VAL A 204 1.40 -1.73 9.24
CA VAL A 204 1.32 -1.36 10.66
C VAL A 204 2.68 -1.42 11.35
N ALA A 205 3.45 -2.51 11.19
CA ALA A 205 4.73 -2.69 11.88
C ALA A 205 5.76 -1.62 11.50
N TRP A 206 5.69 -1.11 10.27
CA TRP A 206 6.67 -0.21 9.69
C TRP A 206 6.15 1.22 9.46
N HIS A 207 4.89 1.48 9.80
CA HIS A 207 4.30 2.81 9.90
C HIS A 207 4.48 3.35 11.33
N LYS A 208 5.65 3.95 11.59
CA LYS A 208 5.91 4.71 12.83
C LYS A 208 5.84 6.21 12.51
N PRO A 209 4.83 6.95 13.02
CA PRO A 209 4.75 8.40 12.83
C PRO A 209 6.03 9.08 13.31
N GLY A 210 6.60 9.97 12.48
CA GLY A 210 7.72 10.84 12.86
C GLY A 210 9.14 10.28 12.71
N ARG A 211 9.33 9.00 12.33
CA ARG A 211 10.67 8.38 12.31
C ARG A 211 11.38 8.42 10.94
N TYR A 212 10.66 8.75 9.85
CA TYR A 212 11.17 8.65 8.47
C TYR A 212 10.60 9.71 7.51
N THR A 213 10.21 10.89 7.99
CA THR A 213 9.81 11.99 7.10
C THR A 213 11.06 12.74 6.64
N GLY A 214 11.63 12.34 5.49
CA GLY A 214 12.47 13.25 4.71
C GLY A 214 11.55 14.32 4.14
N ARG A 215 11.51 15.49 4.78
CA ARG A 215 10.74 16.65 4.31
C ARG A 215 11.54 17.39 3.26
#